data_AF-A0A7C6NC37-F1
#
_entry.id   AF-A0A7C6NC37-F1
#
_cell.length_a   1.000
_cell.length_b   1.000
_cell.length_c   1.000
_cell.angle_alpha   90.00
_cell.angle_beta   90.00
_cell.angle_gamma   90.00
#
_symmetry.space_group_name_H-M   'P 1'
#
loop_
_entity.id
_entity.type
_entity.pdbx_description
1 polymer ?
#
loop_
_entity_poly.entity_id
_entity_poly.type
_entity_poly.pdbx_seq_one_letter_code
_entity_poly.pdbx_strand_id
1 'polypeptide(L)'
;MVASTDPVNNSTLVPVDKEIKVVFNEYVQRGDAFNNISLKAGEEEVAFLHSLNYSIITIYPSGNLANGTLYTVTIPQGAVKDVNCNLFKGPYTFSFTTVKSGDVNGDDQVDVQDLLFIASSIGPVEDSNSRKADVNKDNVVNILDLLAVAPYFNQ
;
A
#
# COMPACT_ATOMS: atom_id res chain seq x y z
N MET A 1 -8.68 15.48 -15.28
CA MET A 1 -9.08 15.19 -13.87
C MET A 1 -8.57 13.80 -13.43
N VAL A 2 -8.44 13.52 -12.11
CA VAL A 2 -8.09 12.17 -11.63
C VAL A 2 -9.31 11.25 -11.82
N ALA A 3 -9.11 10.13 -12.50
CA ALA A 3 -10.12 9.11 -12.78
C ALA A 3 -10.14 8.02 -11.70
N SER A 4 -8.98 7.56 -11.27
CA SER A 4 -8.84 6.54 -10.23
C SER A 4 -7.44 6.54 -9.63
N THR A 5 -7.29 5.86 -8.49
CA THR A 5 -6.02 5.57 -7.86
C THR A 5 -5.90 4.08 -7.56
N ASP A 6 -4.67 3.59 -7.53
CA ASP A 6 -4.33 2.26 -7.00
C ASP A 6 -3.10 2.41 -6.11
N PRO A 7 -3.22 2.30 -4.78
CA PRO A 7 -4.40 1.91 -4.02
C PRO A 7 -5.59 2.87 -4.16
N VAL A 8 -6.79 2.33 -4.03
CA VAL A 8 -8.02 3.13 -4.01
C VAL A 8 -8.02 4.00 -2.76
N ASN A 9 -8.54 5.23 -2.85
CA ASN A 9 -8.60 6.13 -1.71
C ASN A 9 -9.29 5.46 -0.50
N ASN A 10 -8.67 5.55 0.67
CA ASN A 10 -9.03 4.93 1.95
C ASN A 10 -9.00 3.39 1.97
N SER A 11 -8.37 2.71 1.01
CA SER A 11 -8.23 1.25 1.06
C SER A 11 -7.34 0.84 2.24
N THR A 12 -7.71 -0.24 2.92
CA THR A 12 -6.87 -0.92 3.91
C THR A 12 -6.27 -2.19 3.31
N LEU A 13 -5.46 -2.92 4.08
CA LEU A 13 -4.82 -4.17 3.66
C LEU A 13 -3.97 -4.04 2.39
N VAL A 14 -3.35 -2.88 2.18
CA VAL A 14 -2.47 -2.66 1.05
C VAL A 14 -1.14 -3.39 1.28
N PRO A 15 -0.64 -4.19 0.32
CA PRO A 15 0.69 -4.79 0.43
C PRO A 15 1.79 -3.74 0.63
N VAL A 16 2.79 -4.06 1.45
CA VAL A 16 3.88 -3.11 1.76
C VAL A 16 4.81 -2.83 0.57
N ASP A 17 4.82 -3.68 -0.44
CA ASP A 17 5.61 -3.57 -1.68
C ASP A 17 4.83 -2.90 -2.83
N LYS A 18 3.67 -2.30 -2.52
CA LYS A 18 2.73 -1.78 -3.51
C LYS A 18 3.30 -0.58 -4.28
N GLU A 19 3.28 -0.68 -5.60
CA GLU A 19 3.37 0.50 -6.49
C GLU A 19 2.07 1.31 -6.42
N ILE A 20 2.21 2.63 -6.38
CA ILE A 20 1.09 3.55 -6.27
C ILE A 20 0.86 4.23 -7.63
N LYS A 21 -0.38 4.25 -8.10
CA LYS A 21 -0.78 4.81 -9.40
C LYS A 21 -1.88 5.84 -9.24
N VAL A 22 -1.75 6.93 -10.00
CA VAL A 22 -2.78 7.95 -10.18
C VAL A 22 -3.12 8.02 -11.66
N VAL A 23 -4.34 7.64 -11.99
CA VAL A 23 -4.85 7.61 -13.37
C VAL A 23 -5.67 8.86 -13.61
N PHE A 24 -5.37 9.57 -14.69
CA PHE A 24 -6.11 10.73 -15.18
C PHE A 24 -7.08 10.31 -16.29
N ASN A 25 -8.20 11.02 -16.41
CA ASN A 25 -9.21 10.76 -17.44
C ASN A 25 -8.81 11.25 -18.85
N GLU A 26 -7.62 11.82 -18.98
CA GLU A 26 -7.07 12.38 -20.21
C GLU A 26 -5.53 12.31 -20.15
N TYR A 27 -4.88 12.50 -21.29
CA TYR A 27 -3.42 12.62 -21.33
C TYR A 27 -2.96 13.90 -20.65
N VAL A 28 -1.94 13.76 -19.82
CA VAL A 28 -1.35 14.87 -19.09
C VAL A 28 0.15 14.95 -19.34
N GLN A 29 0.70 16.13 -19.10
CA GLN A 29 2.12 16.42 -19.15
C GLN A 29 2.60 16.88 -17.78
N ARG A 30 3.90 16.77 -17.53
CA ARG A 30 4.53 17.30 -16.31
C ARG A 30 4.34 18.81 -16.26
N GLY A 31 3.83 19.30 -15.13
CA GLY A 31 3.86 20.71 -14.77
C GLY A 31 5.05 21.02 -13.87
N ASP A 32 5.16 22.28 -13.46
CA ASP A 32 6.33 22.77 -12.72
C ASP A 32 6.43 22.16 -11.30
N ALA A 33 5.30 21.78 -10.72
CA ALA A 33 5.25 21.15 -9.40
C ALA A 33 5.30 19.61 -9.46
N PHE A 34 5.66 19.00 -10.60
CA PHE A 34 5.66 17.54 -10.74
C PHE A 34 6.58 16.87 -9.72
N ASN A 35 7.74 17.47 -9.45
CA ASN A 35 8.69 16.97 -8.46
C ASN A 35 8.27 17.24 -7.00
N ASN A 36 7.18 17.97 -6.77
CA ASN A 36 6.64 18.28 -5.44
C ASN A 36 5.53 17.31 -5.03
N ILE A 37 5.27 16.26 -5.83
CA ILE A 37 4.46 15.12 -5.39
C ILE A 37 5.05 14.59 -4.08
N SER A 38 4.20 14.16 -3.15
CA SER A 38 4.66 13.62 -1.87
C SER A 38 3.93 12.33 -1.50
N LEU A 39 4.64 11.51 -0.74
CA LEU A 39 4.15 10.32 -0.04
C LEU A 39 4.59 10.47 1.42
N LYS A 40 3.64 10.44 2.35
CA LYS A 40 3.91 10.62 3.78
C LYS A 40 3.28 9.53 4.63
N ALA A 41 3.96 9.19 5.73
CA ALA A 41 3.40 8.43 6.84
C ALA A 41 3.18 9.39 8.02
N GLY A 42 1.93 9.84 8.20
CA GLY A 42 1.66 10.99 9.07
C GLY A 42 2.41 12.24 8.57
N GLU A 43 3.31 12.78 9.39
CA GLU A 43 4.14 13.94 9.06
C GLU A 43 5.45 13.58 8.35
N GLU A 44 5.89 12.32 8.44
CA GLU A 44 7.18 11.87 7.93
C GLU A 44 7.14 11.67 6.40
N GLU A 45 8.14 12.19 5.71
CA GLU A 45 8.31 11.96 4.27
C GLU A 45 8.89 10.58 4.00
N VAL A 46 8.31 9.90 3.01
CA VAL A 46 8.74 8.58 2.56
C VAL A 46 9.48 8.76 1.26
N ALA A 47 10.66 8.14 1.13
CA ALA A 47 11.44 8.22 -0.11
C ALA A 47 10.77 7.40 -1.23
N PHE A 48 10.68 7.99 -2.42
CA PHE A 48 10.14 7.32 -3.62
C PHE A 48 10.71 7.93 -4.91
N LEU A 49 10.57 7.19 -6.00
CA LEU A 49 10.71 7.68 -7.37
C LEU A 49 9.35 7.77 -8.03
N HIS A 50 9.18 8.61 -9.04
CA HIS A 50 7.93 8.65 -9.78
C HIS A 50 8.13 8.93 -11.28
N SER A 51 7.19 8.44 -12.08
CA SER A 51 7.18 8.61 -13.53
C SER A 51 5.79 9.05 -13.99
N LEU A 52 5.71 9.54 -15.23
CA LEU A 52 4.45 9.86 -15.90
C LEU A 52 4.47 9.19 -17.26
N ASN A 53 3.45 8.37 -17.53
CA ASN A 53 3.24 7.73 -18.82
C ASN A 53 1.81 8.02 -19.30
N TYR A 54 1.68 8.89 -20.31
CA TYR A 54 0.42 9.40 -20.84
C TYR A 54 -0.51 10.00 -19.77
N SER A 55 -1.43 9.18 -19.26
CA SER A 55 -2.42 9.56 -18.25
C SER A 55 -2.16 8.92 -16.89
N ILE A 56 -1.00 8.32 -16.66
CA ILE A 56 -0.71 7.58 -15.42
C ILE A 56 0.56 8.10 -14.78
N ILE A 57 0.45 8.62 -13.56
CA ILE A 57 1.60 8.77 -12.66
C ILE A 57 1.79 7.46 -11.91
N THR A 58 3.01 6.93 -11.93
CA THR A 58 3.40 5.81 -11.07
C THR A 58 4.43 6.29 -10.06
N ILE A 59 4.19 5.97 -8.79
CA ILE A 59 5.03 6.28 -7.63
C ILE A 59 5.57 4.94 -7.12
N TYR A 60 6.90 4.87 -6.99
CA TYR A 60 7.68 3.71 -6.59
C TYR A 60 8.35 4.00 -5.25
N PRO A 61 7.79 3.57 -4.11
CA PRO A 61 8.48 3.64 -2.83
C PRO A 61 9.89 3.04 -2.94
N SER A 62 10.89 3.68 -2.32
CA SER A 62 12.30 3.22 -2.42
C SER A 62 12.57 1.89 -1.70
N GLY A 63 11.62 1.44 -0.88
CA GLY A 63 11.62 0.14 -0.21
C GLY A 63 10.22 -0.19 0.27
N ASN A 64 10.08 -1.32 0.96
CA ASN A 64 8.81 -1.71 1.55
C ASN A 64 8.31 -0.63 2.52
N LEU A 65 7.03 -0.30 2.38
CA LEU A 65 6.30 0.52 3.33
C LEU A 65 6.21 -0.19 4.69
N ALA A 66 6.06 0.59 5.76
CA ALA A 66 5.81 0.05 7.09
C ALA A 66 4.42 -0.61 7.15
N ASN A 67 4.29 -1.67 7.94
CA ASN A 67 3.02 -2.37 8.15
C ASN A 67 2.05 -1.52 9.00
N GLY A 68 0.75 -1.70 8.80
CA GLY A 68 -0.32 -1.06 9.58
C GLY A 68 -0.29 0.47 9.53
N THR A 69 0.35 1.05 8.52
CA THR A 69 0.67 2.48 8.47
C THR A 69 -0.22 3.19 7.46
N LEU A 70 -0.81 4.30 7.88
CA LEU A 70 -1.57 5.19 7.02
C LEU A 70 -0.62 6.05 6.19
N TYR A 71 -0.66 5.84 4.88
CA TYR A 71 0.07 6.65 3.91
C TYR A 71 -0.85 7.67 3.25
N THR A 72 -0.34 8.87 3.04
CA THR A 72 -1.02 9.93 2.31
C THR A 72 -0.19 10.33 1.09
N VAL A 73 -0.81 10.33 -0.08
CA VAL A 73 -0.20 10.78 -1.34
C VAL A 73 -0.82 12.11 -1.71
N THR A 74 0.00 13.10 -2.03
CA THR A 74 -0.46 14.39 -2.53
C THR A 74 0.14 14.69 -3.89
N ILE A 75 -0.74 14.92 -4.87
CA ILE A 75 -0.43 15.47 -6.18
C ILE A 75 -0.72 16.98 -6.10
N PRO A 76 0.28 17.85 -5.95
CA PRO A 76 0.03 19.28 -5.75
C PRO A 76 -0.58 19.93 -6.99
N GLN A 77 -1.22 21.09 -6.78
CA GLN A 77 -1.64 21.94 -7.88
C GLN A 77 -0.46 22.24 -8.81
N GLY A 78 -0.68 22.12 -10.12
CA GLY A 78 0.36 22.35 -11.12
C GLY A 78 1.40 21.22 -11.23
N ALA A 79 1.20 20.08 -10.56
CA ALA A 79 2.03 18.88 -10.80
C ALA A 79 1.85 18.36 -12.23
N VAL A 80 0.63 18.47 -12.76
CA VAL A 80 0.30 18.09 -14.13
C VAL A 80 -0.53 19.15 -14.82
N LYS A 81 -0.45 19.15 -16.15
CA LYS A 81 -1.23 19.99 -17.06
C LYS A 81 -1.75 19.16 -18.22
N ASP A 82 -2.86 19.57 -18.82
CA ASP A 82 -3.35 18.96 -20.06
C ASP A 82 -2.51 19.43 -21.28
N VAL A 83 -2.84 18.89 -22.46
CA VAL A 83 -2.17 19.24 -23.73
C VAL A 83 -2.42 20.69 -24.17
N ASN A 84 -3.42 21.35 -23.60
CA ASN A 84 -3.76 22.75 -23.82
C ASN A 84 -3.14 23.69 -22.76
N CYS A 85 -2.21 23.17 -21.93
CA CYS A 85 -1.56 23.87 -20.83
C CYS A 85 -2.51 24.32 -19.70
N ASN A 86 -3.71 23.75 -19.60
CA ASN A 86 -4.55 23.98 -18.42
C ASN A 86 -3.99 23.19 -17.25
N LEU A 87 -3.70 23.89 -16.16
CA LEU A 87 -3.24 23.27 -14.93
C LEU A 87 -4.36 22.47 -14.28
N PHE A 88 -3.97 21.37 -13.65
CA PHE A 88 -4.85 20.67 -12.73
C PHE A 88 -5.25 21.61 -11.57
N LYS A 89 -6.55 21.81 -11.39
CA LYS A 89 -7.12 22.98 -10.68
C LYS A 89 -6.92 23.01 -9.16
N GLY A 90 -6.39 21.96 -8.54
CA GLY A 90 -6.12 21.93 -7.10
C GLY A 90 -5.22 20.76 -6.73
N PRO A 91 -4.74 20.69 -5.49
CA PRO A 91 -4.09 19.47 -5.03
C PRO A 91 -5.10 18.31 -5.05
N TYR A 92 -4.63 17.12 -5.41
CA TYR A 92 -5.37 15.88 -5.21
C TYR A 92 -4.66 15.05 -4.15
N THR A 93 -5.37 14.69 -3.10
CA THR A 93 -4.85 13.91 -1.98
C THR A 93 -5.70 12.67 -1.78
N PHE A 94 -5.04 11.54 -1.57
CA PHE A 94 -5.69 10.29 -1.18
C PHE A 94 -4.80 9.55 -0.18
N SER A 95 -5.41 8.63 0.57
CA SER A 95 -4.70 7.83 1.55
C SER A 95 -5.00 6.34 1.40
N PHE A 96 -4.16 5.51 2.00
CA PHE A 96 -4.35 4.07 2.12
C PHE A 96 -3.58 3.55 3.33
N THR A 97 -4.01 2.41 3.87
CA THR A 97 -3.36 1.77 5.01
C THR A 97 -2.77 0.43 4.57
N THR A 98 -1.50 0.21 4.89
CA THR A 98 -0.83 -1.07 4.61
C THR A 98 -1.32 -2.18 5.53
N VAL A 99 -1.17 -3.43 5.09
CA VAL A 99 -1.43 -4.63 5.91
C VAL A 99 -0.73 -4.54 7.27
N LYS A 100 -1.39 -4.99 8.35
CA LYS A 100 -0.80 -5.03 9.68
C LYS A 100 0.12 -6.24 9.80
N SER A 101 1.22 -6.09 10.53
CA SER A 101 2.01 -7.25 10.92
C SER A 101 1.16 -8.12 11.84
N GLY A 102 1.04 -9.41 11.52
CA GLY A 102 0.27 -10.35 12.32
C GLY A 102 -1.21 -10.50 11.93
N ASP A 103 -1.74 -9.66 11.04
CA ASP A 103 -3.05 -9.91 10.40
C ASP A 103 -2.85 -10.94 9.28
N VAL A 104 -3.01 -12.20 9.63
CA VAL A 104 -2.76 -13.35 8.74
C VAL A 104 -4.01 -13.72 7.96
N ASN A 105 -5.18 -13.50 8.56
CA ASN A 105 -6.46 -13.84 7.94
C ASN A 105 -6.94 -12.74 6.95
N GLY A 106 -6.39 -11.52 7.04
CA GLY A 106 -6.69 -10.37 6.18
C GLY A 106 -8.01 -9.69 6.54
N ASP A 107 -8.37 -9.62 7.82
CA ASP A 107 -9.60 -8.97 8.30
C ASP A 107 -9.38 -7.56 8.86
N ASP A 108 -8.17 -7.02 8.72
CA ASP A 108 -7.74 -5.71 9.22
C ASP A 108 -7.79 -5.61 10.76
N GLN A 109 -7.75 -6.75 11.46
CA GLN A 109 -7.53 -6.85 12.89
C GLN A 109 -6.34 -7.77 13.16
N VAL A 110 -5.72 -7.60 14.33
CA VAL A 110 -4.72 -8.56 14.83
C VAL A 110 -5.29 -9.13 16.13
N ASP A 111 -5.94 -10.27 16.02
CA ASP A 111 -6.67 -10.88 17.12
C ASP A 111 -6.57 -12.42 17.13
N VAL A 112 -7.32 -13.07 18.02
CA VAL A 112 -7.21 -14.52 18.23
C VAL A 112 -7.58 -15.31 16.96
N GLN A 113 -8.35 -14.72 16.05
CA GLN A 113 -8.72 -15.31 14.77
C GLN A 113 -7.50 -15.51 13.86
N ASP A 114 -6.45 -14.71 13.97
CA ASP A 114 -5.19 -14.92 13.25
C ASP A 114 -4.50 -16.20 13.69
N LEU A 115 -4.43 -16.42 15.01
CA LEU A 115 -3.89 -17.66 15.57
C LEU A 115 -4.76 -18.87 15.20
N LEU A 116 -6.08 -18.72 15.19
CA LEU A 116 -6.99 -19.77 14.76
C LEU A 116 -6.81 -20.08 13.26
N PHE A 117 -6.59 -19.06 12.43
CA PHE A 117 -6.30 -19.24 11.01
C PHE A 117 -5.03 -20.07 10.81
N ILE A 118 -3.95 -19.73 11.53
CA ILE A 118 -2.70 -20.51 11.47
C ILE A 118 -2.92 -21.93 11.98
N ALA A 119 -3.54 -22.09 13.15
CA ALA A 119 -3.79 -23.41 13.75
C ALA A 119 -4.66 -24.32 12.85
N SER A 120 -5.58 -23.74 12.09
CA SER A 120 -6.41 -24.48 11.13
C SER A 120 -5.64 -24.99 9.91
N SER A 121 -4.45 -24.44 9.66
CA SER A 121 -3.61 -24.73 8.48
C SER A 121 -2.34 -25.53 8.83
N ILE A 122 -2.23 -26.10 10.04
CA ILE A 122 -1.05 -26.85 10.49
C ILE A 122 -0.72 -28.00 9.53
N GLY A 123 0.54 -28.07 9.11
CA GLY A 123 1.02 -29.08 8.17
C GLY A 123 1.95 -28.48 7.09
N PRO A 124 2.26 -29.25 6.04
CA PRO A 124 3.01 -28.73 4.91
C PRO A 124 2.23 -27.61 4.20
N VAL A 125 2.97 -26.68 3.60
CA VAL A 125 2.37 -25.60 2.81
C VAL A 125 1.95 -26.12 1.43
N GLU A 126 0.65 -26.29 1.23
CA GLU A 126 0.06 -26.87 0.01
C GLU A 126 -0.85 -25.90 -0.75
N ASP A 127 -1.51 -24.97 -0.05
CA ASP A 127 -2.51 -24.06 -0.63
C ASP A 127 -2.27 -22.58 -0.27
N SER A 128 -3.20 -21.72 -0.68
CA SER A 128 -3.10 -20.28 -0.41
C SER A 128 -3.24 -19.93 1.06
N ASN A 129 -4.01 -20.70 1.83
CA ASN A 129 -4.22 -20.44 3.24
C ASN A 129 -3.01 -20.90 4.04
N SER A 130 -2.49 -22.10 3.78
CA SER A 130 -1.25 -22.56 4.40
C SER A 130 -0.06 -21.66 4.06
N ARG A 131 -0.01 -21.08 2.85
CA ARG A 131 1.02 -20.08 2.49
C ARG A 131 0.91 -18.78 3.28
N LYS A 132 -0.30 -18.35 3.64
CA LYS A 132 -0.50 -17.18 4.51
C LYS A 132 -0.14 -17.53 5.95
N ALA A 133 -0.54 -18.72 6.40
CA ALA A 133 -0.28 -19.23 7.73
C ALA A 133 1.20 -19.54 8.01
N ASP A 134 2.00 -19.82 6.98
CA ASP A 134 3.46 -19.94 7.04
C ASP A 134 4.12 -18.55 7.11
N VAL A 135 4.04 -17.95 8.29
CA VAL A 135 4.50 -16.58 8.54
C VAL A 135 6.03 -16.50 8.57
N ASN A 136 6.71 -17.56 9.03
CA ASN A 136 8.17 -17.61 9.06
C ASN A 136 8.80 -18.03 7.71
N LYS A 137 7.98 -18.50 6.76
CA LYS A 137 8.33 -18.91 5.39
C LYS A 137 9.28 -20.11 5.33
N ASP A 138 9.12 -21.07 6.24
CA ASP A 138 9.89 -22.31 6.27
C ASP A 138 9.24 -23.47 5.48
N ASN A 139 8.09 -23.21 4.85
CA ASN A 139 7.22 -24.14 4.12
C ASN A 139 6.50 -25.18 5.00
N VAL A 140 6.43 -24.98 6.31
CA VAL A 140 5.69 -25.84 7.23
C VAL A 140 4.95 -24.99 8.26
N VAL A 141 3.61 -25.01 8.21
CA VAL A 141 2.78 -24.34 9.22
C VAL A 141 2.85 -25.11 10.54
N ASN A 142 3.43 -24.50 11.56
CA ASN A 142 3.61 -25.12 12.87
C ASN A 142 3.57 -24.08 14.02
N ILE A 143 3.95 -24.51 15.24
CA ILE A 143 3.92 -23.63 16.42
C ILE A 143 4.83 -22.41 16.28
N LEU A 144 5.88 -22.48 15.44
CA LEU A 144 6.76 -21.36 15.18
C LEU A 144 6.04 -20.22 14.43
N ASP A 145 5.07 -20.52 13.58
CA ASP A 145 4.25 -19.50 12.92
C ASP A 145 3.29 -18.82 13.89
N LEU A 146 2.69 -19.59 14.79
CA LEU A 146 1.88 -19.03 15.87
C LEU A 146 2.72 -18.09 16.75
N LEU A 147 3.95 -18.50 17.09
CA LEU A 147 4.89 -17.66 17.86
C LEU A 147 5.36 -16.44 17.07
N ALA A 148 5.39 -16.48 15.74
CA ALA A 148 5.72 -15.34 14.91
C ALA A 148 4.63 -14.26 14.94
N VAL A 149 3.36 -14.63 15.14
CA VAL A 149 2.23 -13.68 15.22
C VAL A 149 1.99 -13.16 16.64
N ALA A 150 2.29 -13.96 17.65
CA ALA A 150 2.05 -13.63 19.06
C ALA A 150 2.51 -12.22 19.51
N PRO A 151 3.64 -11.64 19.05
CA PRO A 151 4.08 -10.30 19.46
C PRO A 151 3.17 -9.16 18.99
N TYR A 152 2.33 -9.38 17.97
CA TYR A 152 1.48 -8.34 17.37
C TYR A 152 0.12 -8.19 18.05
N PHE A 153 -0.20 -9.06 19.01
CA PHE A 153 -1.41 -8.96 19.81
C PHE A 153 -1.41 -7.70 20.69
N ASN A 154 -2.52 -6.95 20.65
CA ASN A 154 -2.76 -5.73 21.44
C ASN A 154 -1.91 -4.50 21.05
N GLN A 155 -1.52 -4.38 19.77
CA GLN A 155 -0.89 -3.17 19.21
C GLN A 155 -1.90 -2.23 18.55
#